data_AF-A0AAJ3P4G4-F1
#
_entry.id   AF-A0AAJ3P4G4-F1
#
_cell.length_a   1.000
_cell.length_b   1.000
_cell.length_c   1.000
_cell.angle_alpha   90.00
_cell.angle_beta   90.00
_cell.angle_gamma   90.00
#
_symmetry.space_group_name_H-M   'P 1'
#
loop_
_entity.id
_entity.type
_entity.pdbx_description
1 polymer ?
#
loop_
_entity_poly.entity_id
_entity_poly.type
_entity_poly.pdbx_seq_one_letter_code
_entity_poly.pdbx_strand_id
1 'polypeptide(L)'
;MQLWEILAAGFEVFMKLAQLALDYLKVLVWPAVVFTLVLIYKRPLIGVLARLRKATAPGVAVELFADELAGAAEQAAATEDVPAVPNEAAVASGEAPTGPPGGVAGTEPAQGRTHDIDDEPPKSPAGTSSAETTVDSYLVSAMQNLLAEGRIADGRRFSETLHTRPKWSWYQLSQRQTGLRPVDGAWRRLEREAYSVADLLGLPEEKRTTSDTALELIRRKLLRPEYATILTGLQALRREILHADEPPTVEVAANFVSTAAIIAEQFTKARSRIKPETHLHDPHPATESTGKQDRERASSGEAAT
;
A
#
# COMPACT_ATOMS: atom_id res chain seq x y z
N MET A 1 -41.30 -42.33 31.96
CA MET A 1 -41.32 -41.40 30.80
C MET A 1 -41.13 -39.95 31.22
N GLN A 2 -41.89 -39.38 32.17
CA GLN A 2 -41.78 -37.96 32.57
C GLN A 2 -40.38 -37.49 33.03
N LEU A 3 -39.57 -38.34 33.66
CA LEU A 3 -38.23 -37.98 34.13
C LEU A 3 -37.23 -37.73 32.97
N TRP A 4 -37.46 -38.37 31.82
CA TRP A 4 -36.66 -38.18 30.61
C TRP A 4 -36.98 -36.84 29.92
N GLU A 5 -38.25 -36.43 29.92
CA GLU A 5 -38.67 -35.14 29.37
C GLU A 5 -38.12 -33.95 30.17
N ILE A 6 -38.06 -34.07 31.50
CA ILE A 6 -37.46 -33.04 32.36
C ILE A 6 -35.95 -32.93 32.11
N LEU A 7 -35.25 -34.06 31.94
CA LEU A 7 -33.82 -34.05 31.60
C LEU A 7 -33.54 -33.46 30.22
N ALA A 8 -34.35 -33.81 29.21
CA ALA A 8 -34.22 -33.27 27.86
C ALA A 8 -34.45 -31.76 27.81
N ALA A 9 -35.50 -31.25 28.46
CA ALA A 9 -35.77 -29.82 28.55
C ALA A 9 -34.65 -29.07 29.29
N GLY A 10 -34.09 -29.65 30.35
CA GLY A 10 -32.95 -29.08 31.05
C GLY A 10 -31.70 -28.93 30.17
N PHE A 11 -31.43 -29.91 29.31
CA PHE A 11 -30.28 -29.89 28.40
C PHE A 11 -30.41 -28.80 27.32
N GLU A 12 -31.60 -28.59 26.77
CA GLU A 12 -31.83 -27.52 25.78
C GLU A 12 -31.63 -26.12 26.37
N VAL A 13 -32.11 -25.89 27.59
CA VAL A 13 -31.91 -24.61 28.28
C VAL A 13 -30.42 -24.39 28.56
N PHE A 14 -29.70 -25.41 29.00
CA PHE A 14 -28.26 -25.32 29.25
C PHE A 14 -27.47 -24.99 27.96
N MET A 15 -27.79 -25.64 26.84
CA MET A 15 -27.17 -25.37 25.54
C MET A 15 -27.38 -23.92 25.09
N LYS A 16 -28.60 -23.40 25.21
CA LYS A 16 -28.91 -22.00 24.88
C LYS A 16 -28.16 -21.02 25.79
N LEU A 17 -28.05 -21.33 27.09
CA LEU A 17 -27.31 -20.51 28.04
C LEU A 17 -25.81 -20.48 27.73
N ALA A 18 -25.24 -21.63 27.34
CA ALA A 18 -23.84 -21.73 26.96
C ALA A 18 -23.53 -20.93 25.68
N GLN A 19 -24.43 -20.97 24.68
CA GLN A 19 -24.29 -20.16 23.47
C GLN A 19 -24.36 -18.66 23.78
N LEU A 20 -25.31 -18.25 24.62
CA LEU A 20 -25.45 -16.85 25.03
C LEU A 20 -24.19 -16.36 25.77
N ALA A 21 -23.66 -17.15 26.69
CA ALA A 21 -22.43 -16.83 27.41
C ALA A 21 -21.23 -16.72 26.46
N LEU A 22 -21.13 -17.61 25.46
CA LEU A 22 -20.06 -17.59 24.47
C LEU A 22 -20.11 -16.32 23.60
N ASP A 23 -21.31 -15.90 23.19
CA ASP A 23 -21.46 -14.70 22.37
C ASP A 23 -21.19 -13.42 23.17
N TYR A 24 -21.59 -13.37 24.45
CA TYR A 24 -21.16 -12.28 25.35
C TYR A 24 -19.64 -12.23 25.54
N LEU A 25 -18.99 -13.39 25.71
CA LEU A 25 -17.54 -13.46 25.86
C LEU A 25 -16.83 -12.93 24.62
N LYS A 26 -17.28 -13.30 23.41
CA LYS A 26 -16.71 -12.80 22.15
C LYS A 26 -16.78 -11.28 22.04
N VAL A 27 -17.91 -10.68 22.44
CA VAL A 27 -18.08 -9.22 22.44
C VAL A 27 -17.11 -8.56 23.42
N LEU A 28 -16.81 -9.20 24.55
CA LEU A 28 -15.90 -8.69 25.58
C LEU A 28 -14.41 -8.86 25.25
N VAL A 29 -14.05 -9.85 24.43
CA VAL A 29 -12.66 -10.08 24.01
C VAL A 29 -12.12 -8.86 23.25
N TRP A 30 -12.93 -8.19 22.42
CA TRP A 30 -12.47 -7.08 21.60
C TRP A 30 -12.07 -5.85 22.45
N PRO A 31 -12.91 -5.33 23.36
CA PRO A 31 -12.51 -4.29 24.31
C PRO A 31 -11.29 -4.68 25.15
N ALA A 32 -11.19 -5.94 25.59
CA ALA A 32 -10.04 -6.40 26.36
C ALA A 32 -8.73 -6.36 25.54
N VAL A 33 -8.78 -6.75 24.26
CA VAL A 33 -7.64 -6.68 23.33
C VAL A 33 -7.26 -5.22 23.07
N VAL A 34 -8.23 -4.35 22.77
CA VAL A 34 -7.99 -2.90 22.58
C VAL A 34 -7.38 -2.28 23.83
N PHE A 35 -7.92 -2.59 25.00
CA PHE A 35 -7.42 -2.08 26.27
C PHE A 35 -5.98 -2.54 26.54
N THR A 36 -5.69 -3.82 26.26
CA THR A 36 -4.34 -4.39 26.39
C THR A 36 -3.36 -3.71 25.42
N LEU A 37 -3.75 -3.51 24.16
CA LEU A 37 -2.97 -2.76 23.17
C LEU A 37 -2.69 -1.33 23.67
N VAL A 38 -3.71 -0.60 24.13
CA VAL A 38 -3.53 0.76 24.65
C VAL A 38 -2.54 0.77 25.82
N LEU A 39 -2.62 -0.18 26.75
CA LEU A 39 -1.69 -0.26 27.89
C LEU A 39 -0.24 -0.55 27.47
N ILE A 40 -0.03 -1.49 26.54
CA ILE A 40 1.32 -1.83 26.05
C ILE A 40 1.92 -0.66 25.26
N TYR A 41 1.12 -0.02 24.41
CA TYR A 41 1.58 1.03 23.52
C TYR A 41 1.50 2.44 24.10
N LYS A 42 0.98 2.62 25.32
CA LYS A 42 0.88 3.94 25.98
C LYS A 42 2.23 4.68 26.03
N ARG A 43 3.31 3.97 26.38
CA ARG A 43 4.66 4.55 26.47
C ARG A 43 5.22 4.96 25.10
N PRO A 44 5.22 4.07 24.07
CA PRO A 44 5.61 4.45 22.72
C PRO A 44 4.79 5.61 22.15
N LEU A 45 3.46 5.59 22.34
CA LEU A 45 2.56 6.63 21.86
C LEU A 45 2.90 8.01 22.44
N ILE A 46 3.19 8.09 23.74
CA ILE A 46 3.63 9.34 24.37
C ILE A 46 4.96 9.83 23.76
N GLY A 47 5.90 8.91 23.49
CA GLY A 47 7.16 9.24 22.85
C GLY A 47 6.98 9.79 21.43
N VAL A 48 6.13 9.15 20.62
CA VAL A 48 5.82 9.58 19.25
C VAL A 48 5.05 10.90 19.25
N LEU A 49 4.04 11.06 20.12
CA LEU A 49 3.32 12.33 20.26
C LEU A 49 4.24 13.47 20.71
N ALA A 50 5.16 13.21 21.65
CA ALA A 50 6.13 14.21 22.08
C ALA A 50 7.09 14.62 20.96
N ARG A 51 7.45 13.67 20.08
CA ARG A 51 8.27 13.96 18.89
C ARG A 51 7.49 14.69 17.82
N LEU A 52 6.24 14.29 17.55
CA LEU A 52 5.35 15.01 16.63
C LEU A 52 5.12 16.44 17.14
N ARG A 53 4.81 16.64 18.42
CA ARG A 53 4.64 17.96 19.03
C ARG A 53 5.89 18.86 18.92
N LYS A 54 7.08 18.27 18.85
CA LYS A 54 8.34 19.01 18.63
C LYS A 54 8.70 19.19 17.16
N ALA A 55 8.22 18.30 16.28
CA ALA A 55 8.42 18.37 14.84
C ALA A 55 7.37 19.25 14.13
N THR A 56 6.24 19.53 14.79
CA THR A 56 5.29 20.55 14.38
C THR A 56 5.81 21.94 14.79
N ALA A 57 6.68 22.52 13.98
CA ALA A 57 7.06 23.93 14.01
C ALA A 57 7.22 24.41 12.56
N PRO A 58 7.10 25.71 12.24
CA PRO A 58 6.19 26.77 12.68
C PRO A 58 5.24 27.15 11.51
N GLY A 59 3.95 27.39 11.77
CA GLY A 59 3.04 27.99 10.75
C GLY A 59 1.66 27.36 10.60
N VAL A 60 1.39 26.22 11.25
CA VAL A 60 0.01 25.73 11.44
C VAL A 60 -0.23 25.68 12.93
N ALA A 61 -0.58 26.84 13.49
CA ALA A 61 -1.14 26.93 14.81
C ALA A 61 -2.48 26.18 14.79
N VAL A 62 -2.44 24.92 15.24
CA VAL A 62 -3.62 24.19 15.65
C VAL A 62 -4.07 24.78 17.00
N GLU A 63 -4.47 26.05 17.00
CA GLU A 63 -5.13 26.71 18.15
C GLU A 63 -6.62 26.32 18.21
N LEU A 64 -7.16 25.72 17.14
CA LEU A 64 -8.56 25.28 17.07
C LEU A 64 -8.96 24.26 18.15
N PHE A 65 -8.04 23.40 18.62
CA PHE A 65 -8.41 22.36 19.60
C PHE A 65 -8.16 22.75 21.06
N ALA A 66 -7.41 23.81 21.36
CA ALA A 66 -7.22 24.23 22.74
C ALA A 66 -8.48 24.93 23.28
N ASP A 67 -9.08 25.80 22.46
CA ASP A 67 -10.33 26.48 22.80
C ASP A 67 -11.55 25.55 22.68
N GLU A 68 -11.59 24.64 21.69
CA GLU A 68 -12.69 23.67 21.59
C GLU A 68 -12.66 22.61 22.70
N LEU A 69 -11.48 22.16 23.18
CA LEU A 69 -11.44 21.25 24.34
C LEU A 69 -11.83 21.96 25.64
N ALA A 70 -11.52 23.25 25.80
CA ALA A 70 -11.97 24.02 26.96
C ALA A 70 -13.51 24.16 26.94
N GLY A 71 -14.10 24.44 25.77
CA GLY A 71 -15.56 24.50 25.61
C GLY A 71 -16.26 23.15 25.76
N ALA A 72 -15.65 22.06 25.26
CA ALA A 72 -16.21 20.72 25.39
C ALA A 72 -16.15 20.18 26.84
N ALA A 73 -15.14 20.54 27.62
CA ALA A 73 -15.07 20.23 29.04
C ALA A 73 -16.16 20.97 29.84
N GLU A 74 -16.47 22.21 29.47
CA GLU A 74 -17.55 22.99 30.07
C GLU A 74 -18.94 22.43 29.69
N GLN A 75 -19.13 21.99 28.45
CA GLN A 75 -20.36 21.32 28.01
C GLN A 75 -20.56 19.93 28.65
N ALA A 76 -19.48 19.19 28.90
CA ALA A 76 -19.55 17.92 29.62
C ALA A 76 -19.93 18.13 31.10
N ALA A 77 -19.42 19.18 31.75
CA ALA A 77 -19.81 19.55 33.11
C ALA A 77 -21.26 20.05 33.19
N ALA A 78 -21.76 20.75 32.16
CA ALA A 78 -23.13 21.24 32.11
C ALA A 78 -24.18 20.13 31.87
N THR A 79 -23.77 18.96 31.36
CA THR A 79 -24.69 17.85 31.06
C THR A 79 -24.83 16.86 32.24
N GLU A 80 -24.06 17.03 33.32
CA GLU A 80 -24.12 16.15 34.50
C GLU A 80 -25.35 16.42 35.40
N ASP A 81 -26.15 17.46 35.12
CA ASP A 81 -27.37 17.80 35.89
C ASP A 81 -28.66 17.53 35.11
N VAL A 82 -28.72 16.41 34.37
CA VAL A 82 -30.00 15.90 33.85
C VAL A 82 -30.60 14.96 34.90
N PRO A 83 -31.69 15.34 35.59
CA PRO A 83 -32.33 14.49 36.59
C PRO A 83 -32.82 13.20 35.93
N ALA A 84 -32.47 12.08 36.55
CA ALA A 84 -32.83 10.74 36.12
C ALA A 84 -34.34 10.66 35.82
N VAL A 85 -34.68 10.53 34.54
CA VAL A 85 -36.05 10.24 34.10
C VAL A 85 -36.41 8.84 34.60
N PRO A 86 -37.49 8.66 35.38
CA PRO A 86 -37.93 7.35 35.84
C PRO A 86 -38.29 6.48 34.64
N ASN A 87 -37.62 5.35 34.51
CA ASN A 87 -37.89 4.33 33.51
C ASN A 87 -39.22 3.64 33.83
N GLU A 88 -40.30 4.09 33.17
CA GLU A 88 -41.60 3.41 33.22
C GLU A 88 -41.55 2.14 32.36
N ALA A 89 -41.70 1.02 33.04
CA ALA A 89 -41.98 -0.28 32.46
C ALA A 89 -43.38 -0.34 31.82
N ALA A 90 -43.56 -1.32 30.91
CA ALA A 90 -44.78 -1.75 30.20
C ALA A 90 -45.07 -0.93 28.92
N VAL A 91 -45.38 -1.49 27.74
CA VAL A 91 -46.38 -2.51 27.37
C VAL A 91 -45.94 -3.06 25.98
N ALA A 92 -45.65 -4.36 25.79
CA ALA A 92 -46.51 -5.44 25.31
C ALA A 92 -47.27 -5.24 23.97
N SER A 93 -47.19 -6.27 23.10
CA SER A 93 -48.02 -6.56 21.91
C SER A 93 -47.85 -5.64 20.69
N GLY A 94 -47.81 -6.10 19.44
CA GLY A 94 -48.01 -7.40 18.83
C GLY A 94 -48.07 -7.24 17.31
N GLU A 95 -48.20 -8.36 16.62
CA GLU A 95 -48.76 -8.51 15.26
C GLU A 95 -47.81 -8.41 14.04
N ALA A 96 -47.60 -9.59 13.46
CA ALA A 96 -47.24 -9.79 12.06
C ALA A 96 -48.44 -9.48 11.13
N PRO A 97 -48.20 -9.23 9.83
CA PRO A 97 -48.82 -10.15 8.89
C PRO A 97 -47.98 -10.51 7.65
N THR A 98 -48.32 -11.72 7.19
CA THR A 98 -48.04 -12.46 5.97
C THR A 98 -48.51 -11.82 4.65
N GLY A 99 -47.61 -11.78 3.63
CA GLY A 99 -47.81 -11.97 2.17
C GLY A 99 -48.85 -11.11 1.39
N PRO A 100 -48.94 -11.17 0.03
CA PRO A 100 -48.36 -12.12 -0.94
C PRO A 100 -47.66 -11.44 -2.17
N PRO A 101 -47.17 -12.21 -3.18
CA PRO A 101 -46.42 -11.71 -4.34
C PRO A 101 -47.28 -11.50 -5.61
N GLY A 102 -46.92 -10.50 -6.41
CA GLY A 102 -47.38 -10.30 -7.80
C GLY A 102 -46.52 -9.20 -8.44
N GLY A 103 -45.91 -9.33 -9.61
CA GLY A 103 -46.25 -10.15 -10.77
C GLY A 103 -46.98 -9.29 -11.80
N VAL A 104 -46.26 -8.43 -12.52
CA VAL A 104 -46.70 -7.93 -13.85
C VAL A 104 -45.48 -7.55 -14.68
N ALA A 105 -45.25 -8.36 -15.70
CA ALA A 105 -44.57 -7.99 -16.92
C ALA A 105 -45.44 -7.01 -17.72
N GLY A 106 -44.82 -6.03 -18.38
CA GLY A 106 -45.50 -5.10 -19.28
C GLY A 106 -44.47 -4.29 -20.07
N THR A 107 -44.47 -4.53 -21.37
CA THR A 107 -43.51 -4.11 -22.40
C THR A 107 -43.92 -2.77 -23.03
N GLU A 108 -42.92 -1.95 -23.44
CA GLU A 108 -42.91 -1.08 -24.64
C GLU A 108 -43.84 0.17 -24.74
N PRO A 109 -43.66 1.11 -25.71
CA PRO A 109 -42.53 2.03 -25.92
C PRO A 109 -42.96 3.52 -26.16
N ALA A 110 -41.95 4.35 -26.43
CA ALA A 110 -41.95 5.51 -27.36
C ALA A 110 -42.40 6.92 -26.90
N GLN A 111 -41.38 7.81 -26.91
CA GLN A 111 -41.30 9.13 -27.57
C GLN A 111 -41.94 10.39 -26.95
N GLY A 112 -41.11 11.45 -26.89
CA GLY A 112 -41.46 12.88 -26.91
C GLY A 112 -40.66 13.69 -25.88
N ARG A 113 -39.63 14.48 -26.27
CA ARG A 113 -39.68 15.96 -26.46
C ARG A 113 -40.20 16.71 -25.22
N THR A 114 -39.60 17.76 -24.66
CA THR A 114 -38.61 18.77 -25.03
C THR A 114 -38.19 19.48 -23.72
N HIS A 115 -36.93 19.93 -23.59
CA HIS A 115 -36.57 21.34 -23.35
C HIS A 115 -37.13 21.97 -22.07
N ASP A 116 -36.30 22.11 -21.04
CA ASP A 116 -36.01 23.43 -20.47
C ASP A 116 -34.74 23.42 -19.63
N ILE A 117 -34.00 24.52 -19.75
CA ILE A 117 -32.72 24.82 -19.12
C ILE A 117 -33.06 25.74 -17.96
N ASP A 118 -32.87 25.29 -16.72
CA ASP A 118 -32.84 26.16 -15.55
C ASP A 118 -31.54 25.92 -14.77
N ASP A 119 -30.81 27.02 -14.61
CA ASP A 119 -29.56 27.15 -13.86
C ASP A 119 -29.78 26.84 -12.37
N GLU A 120 -29.25 25.70 -11.90
CA GLU A 120 -29.04 25.44 -10.48
C GLU A 120 -27.55 25.08 -10.24
N PRO A 121 -26.82 25.84 -9.39
CA PRO A 121 -25.40 25.57 -9.14
C PRO A 121 -25.23 24.28 -8.31
N PRO A 122 -24.31 23.37 -8.69
CA PRO A 122 -24.19 22.10 -8.01
C PRO A 122 -23.65 22.25 -6.58
N LYS A 123 -24.46 21.83 -5.61
CA LYS A 123 -24.00 21.48 -4.25
C LYS A 123 -22.95 20.37 -4.34
N SER A 124 -21.74 20.68 -3.93
CA SER A 124 -20.65 19.72 -3.68
C SER A 124 -21.10 18.58 -2.76
N PRO A 125 -21.07 17.31 -3.20
CA PRO A 125 -21.06 16.20 -2.27
C PRO A 125 -19.65 16.05 -1.68
N ALA A 126 -19.57 16.19 -0.35
CA ALA A 126 -18.42 15.79 0.44
C ALA A 126 -18.22 14.27 0.31
N GLY A 127 -17.37 13.86 -0.63
CA GLY A 127 -16.87 12.50 -0.76
C GLY A 127 -15.64 12.33 0.12
N THR A 128 -15.82 11.70 1.28
CA THR A 128 -14.72 11.21 2.11
C THR A 128 -14.00 10.06 1.40
N SER A 129 -12.68 10.22 1.31
CA SER A 129 -11.62 9.23 1.07
C SER A 129 -12.04 7.74 1.06
N SER A 130 -12.08 7.16 -0.14
CA SER A 130 -12.14 5.71 -0.39
C SER A 130 -10.95 5.28 -1.29
N ALA A 131 -9.74 5.74 -0.95
CA ALA A 131 -8.52 5.42 -1.68
C ALA A 131 -7.84 4.12 -1.18
N GLU A 132 -8.14 3.67 0.05
CA GLU A 132 -7.50 2.47 0.63
C GLU A 132 -8.11 1.14 0.14
N THR A 133 -9.40 1.07 -0.16
CA THR A 133 -10.07 -0.18 -0.56
C THR A 133 -9.81 -0.57 -2.03
N THR A 134 -9.33 0.36 -2.86
CA THR A 134 -9.16 0.12 -4.31
C THR A 134 -7.89 -0.66 -4.63
N VAL A 135 -6.85 -0.58 -3.79
CA VAL A 135 -5.56 -1.25 -4.02
C VAL A 135 -5.68 -2.77 -3.77
N ASP A 136 -6.45 -3.17 -2.76
CA ASP A 136 -6.68 -4.59 -2.45
C ASP A 136 -7.50 -5.32 -3.52
N SER A 137 -8.48 -4.63 -4.12
CA SER A 137 -9.33 -5.19 -5.19
C SER A 137 -8.57 -5.44 -6.51
N TYR A 138 -7.64 -4.56 -6.86
CA TYR A 138 -6.81 -4.71 -8.07
C TYR A 138 -5.80 -5.86 -7.96
N LEU A 139 -5.23 -6.08 -6.76
CA LEU A 139 -4.26 -7.14 -6.50
C LEU A 139 -4.89 -8.54 -6.59
N VAL A 140 -6.09 -8.72 -6.03
CA VAL A 140 -6.83 -9.98 -6.09
C VAL A 140 -7.27 -10.30 -7.53
N SER A 141 -7.73 -9.31 -8.27
CA SER A 141 -8.17 -9.47 -9.68
C SER A 141 -7.00 -9.79 -10.62
N ALA A 142 -5.83 -9.18 -10.42
CA ALA A 142 -4.63 -9.48 -11.21
C ALA A 142 -4.09 -10.89 -10.96
N MET A 143 -4.15 -11.38 -9.70
CA MET A 143 -3.78 -12.74 -9.36
C MET A 143 -4.74 -13.78 -9.95
N GLN A 144 -6.05 -13.51 -9.95
CA GLN A 144 -7.05 -14.40 -10.53
C GLN A 144 -6.92 -14.53 -12.06
N ASN A 145 -6.58 -13.45 -12.78
CA ASN A 145 -6.31 -13.52 -14.22
C ASN A 145 -5.04 -14.32 -14.57
N LEU A 146 -3.98 -14.20 -13.78
CA LEU A 146 -2.74 -14.98 -13.99
C LEU A 146 -2.94 -16.48 -13.73
N LEU A 147 -3.85 -16.85 -12.83
CA LEU A 147 -4.27 -18.23 -12.59
C LEU A 147 -5.20 -18.76 -13.69
N ALA A 148 -6.12 -17.93 -14.19
CA ALA A 148 -7.07 -18.30 -15.24
C ALA A 148 -6.41 -18.50 -16.63
N GLU A 149 -5.30 -17.81 -16.90
CA GLU A 149 -4.56 -17.92 -18.18
C GLU A 149 -3.79 -19.24 -18.37
N GLY A 150 -3.78 -20.16 -17.40
CA GLY A 150 -3.22 -21.51 -17.60
C GLY A 150 -1.72 -21.56 -17.92
N ARG A 151 -0.97 -20.46 -17.71
CA ARG A 151 0.49 -20.38 -17.98
C ARG A 151 1.35 -21.15 -16.97
N ILE A 152 0.71 -21.80 -15.98
CA ILE A 152 1.32 -22.77 -15.07
C ILE A 152 0.68 -24.14 -15.30
N ALA A 153 0.78 -24.64 -16.53
CA ALA A 153 0.33 -25.99 -16.88
C ALA A 153 1.47 -26.77 -17.54
N ASP A 154 2.43 -27.26 -16.73
CA ASP A 154 2.96 -28.63 -16.91
C ASP A 154 3.89 -29.03 -15.74
N GLY A 155 3.31 -29.41 -14.60
CA GLY A 155 4.05 -29.93 -13.45
C GLY A 155 4.52 -31.39 -13.61
N ARG A 156 4.12 -32.09 -14.68
CA ARG A 156 4.32 -33.56 -14.80
C ARG A 156 5.40 -34.01 -15.78
N ARG A 157 5.95 -33.14 -16.64
CA ARG A 157 7.03 -33.51 -17.58
C ARG A 157 8.45 -33.19 -17.11
N PHE A 158 8.61 -32.56 -15.94
CA PHE A 158 9.90 -32.05 -15.51
C PHE A 158 10.74 -33.03 -14.66
N SER A 159 10.18 -34.16 -14.23
CA SER A 159 10.88 -35.13 -13.38
C SER A 159 11.81 -36.08 -14.13
N GLU A 160 11.64 -36.28 -15.44
CA GLU A 160 12.44 -37.25 -16.21
C GLU A 160 13.80 -36.71 -16.70
N THR A 161 14.02 -35.39 -16.68
CA THR A 161 15.26 -34.77 -17.20
C THR A 161 16.34 -34.49 -16.15
N LEU A 162 16.17 -34.88 -14.88
CA LEU A 162 17.09 -34.47 -13.79
C LEU A 162 18.30 -35.39 -13.56
N HIS A 163 18.47 -36.49 -14.30
CA HIS A 163 19.54 -37.46 -13.98
C HIS A 163 20.88 -37.28 -14.71
N THR A 164 21.05 -36.30 -15.61
CA THR A 164 22.29 -36.20 -16.41
C THR A 164 22.92 -34.82 -16.58
N ARG A 165 22.87 -33.90 -15.60
CA ARG A 165 23.59 -32.60 -15.67
C ARG A 165 24.10 -32.08 -14.30
N PRO A 166 25.12 -31.20 -14.30
CA PRO A 166 26.19 -31.11 -13.28
C PRO A 166 25.69 -30.62 -11.94
N LYS A 167 26.42 -30.89 -10.85
CA LYS A 167 26.11 -30.49 -9.47
C LYS A 167 25.66 -29.02 -9.38
N TRP A 168 24.34 -28.80 -9.36
CA TRP A 168 23.77 -27.52 -8.97
C TRP A 168 24.13 -27.31 -7.50
N SER A 169 24.70 -26.16 -7.14
CA SER A 169 24.84 -25.86 -5.71
C SER A 169 23.44 -25.76 -5.10
N TRP A 170 23.29 -26.18 -3.84
CA TRP A 170 22.02 -26.09 -3.11
C TRP A 170 21.37 -24.70 -3.22
N TYR A 171 22.19 -23.65 -3.34
CA TYR A 171 21.78 -22.27 -3.58
C TYR A 171 21.02 -22.05 -4.90
N GLN A 172 21.41 -22.72 -5.99
CA GLN A 172 20.73 -22.61 -7.28
C GLN A 172 19.42 -23.41 -7.34
N LEU A 173 19.35 -24.52 -6.58
CA LEU A 173 18.14 -25.33 -6.47
C LEU A 173 17.11 -24.64 -5.57
N SER A 174 17.53 -24.05 -4.44
CA SER A 174 16.65 -23.26 -3.58
C SER A 174 16.11 -22.04 -4.32
N GLN A 175 16.95 -21.27 -5.03
CA GLN A 175 16.48 -20.11 -5.82
C GLN A 175 15.42 -20.43 -6.90
N ARG A 176 15.35 -21.67 -7.37
CA ARG A 176 14.28 -22.10 -8.30
C ARG A 176 12.97 -22.44 -7.61
N GLN A 177 12.99 -22.85 -6.34
CA GLN A 177 11.80 -23.23 -5.57
C GLN A 177 11.32 -22.13 -4.61
N THR A 178 12.18 -21.21 -4.16
CA THR A 178 11.89 -20.31 -3.01
C THR A 178 11.39 -18.91 -3.37
N GLY A 179 10.97 -18.62 -4.60
CA GLY A 179 10.42 -17.30 -4.96
C GLY A 179 11.44 -16.15 -5.02
N LEU A 180 12.74 -16.41 -4.84
CA LEU A 180 13.82 -15.41 -4.92
C LEU A 180 14.05 -14.86 -6.35
N ARG A 181 13.88 -15.70 -7.39
CA ARG A 181 14.02 -15.27 -8.79
C ARG A 181 13.03 -14.17 -9.20
N PRO A 182 11.73 -14.28 -8.87
CA PRO A 182 10.78 -13.19 -9.05
C PRO A 182 11.21 -11.85 -8.43
N VAL A 183 11.72 -11.88 -7.19
CA VAL A 183 12.15 -10.67 -6.46
C VAL A 183 13.30 -9.96 -7.17
N ASP A 184 14.39 -10.69 -7.49
CA ASP A 184 15.53 -10.08 -8.19
C ASP A 184 15.16 -9.64 -9.62
N GLY A 185 14.31 -10.40 -10.30
CA GLY A 185 13.79 -10.03 -11.63
C GLY A 185 12.97 -8.74 -11.60
N ALA A 186 12.08 -8.59 -10.62
CA ALA A 186 11.26 -7.39 -10.44
C ALA A 186 12.13 -6.16 -10.10
N TRP A 187 13.14 -6.33 -9.23
CA TRP A 187 14.06 -5.27 -8.88
C TRP A 187 14.92 -4.81 -10.07
N ARG A 188 15.48 -5.75 -10.84
CA ARG A 188 16.26 -5.41 -12.06
C ARG A 188 15.42 -4.68 -13.10
N ARG A 189 14.13 -5.01 -13.22
CA ARG A 189 13.22 -4.29 -14.11
C ARG A 189 13.03 -2.85 -13.63
N LEU A 190 12.77 -2.65 -12.34
CA LEU A 190 12.67 -1.33 -11.72
C LEU A 190 13.95 -0.50 -11.92
N GLU A 191 15.12 -1.08 -11.66
CA GLU A 191 16.42 -0.43 -11.90
C GLU A 191 16.57 -0.01 -13.35
N ARG A 192 16.27 -0.89 -14.31
CA ARG A 192 16.37 -0.56 -15.74
C ARG A 192 15.52 0.65 -16.13
N GLU A 193 14.29 0.72 -15.65
CA GLU A 193 13.41 1.88 -15.92
C GLU A 193 13.95 3.14 -15.25
N ALA A 194 14.45 3.05 -14.01
CA ALA A 194 15.08 4.18 -13.33
C ALA A 194 16.33 4.67 -14.07
N TYR A 195 17.23 3.78 -14.48
CA TYR A 195 18.42 4.12 -15.29
C TYR A 195 18.04 4.80 -16.61
N SER A 196 17.04 4.26 -17.32
CA SER A 196 16.57 4.88 -18.56
C SER A 196 16.02 6.29 -18.35
N VAL A 197 15.39 6.56 -17.21
CA VAL A 197 14.91 7.90 -16.86
C VAL A 197 16.07 8.79 -16.44
N ALA A 198 17.03 8.28 -15.67
CA ALA A 198 18.22 9.00 -15.27
C ALA A 198 19.04 9.50 -16.48
N ASP A 199 19.16 8.66 -17.52
CA ASP A 199 19.80 9.01 -18.79
C ASP A 199 19.08 10.19 -19.47
N LEU A 200 17.76 10.15 -19.53
CA LEU A 200 16.95 11.24 -20.12
C LEU A 200 17.00 12.53 -19.32
N LEU A 201 17.21 12.43 -18.00
CA LEU A 201 17.38 13.59 -17.12
C LEU A 201 18.80 14.16 -17.16
N GLY A 202 19.74 13.52 -17.86
CA GLY A 202 21.15 13.93 -17.90
C GLY A 202 21.87 13.77 -16.56
N LEU A 203 21.45 12.81 -15.74
CA LEU A 203 22.10 12.58 -14.44
C LEU A 203 23.52 12.00 -14.62
N PRO A 204 24.51 12.50 -13.85
CA PRO A 204 25.87 11.96 -13.88
C PRO A 204 25.86 10.51 -13.40
N GLU A 205 26.77 9.67 -13.92
CA GLU A 205 26.80 8.22 -13.64
C GLU A 205 26.75 7.88 -12.14
N GLU A 206 27.45 8.66 -11.31
CA GLU A 206 27.50 8.51 -9.85
C GLU A 206 26.12 8.67 -9.17
N LYS A 207 25.20 9.41 -9.80
CA LYS A 207 23.84 9.69 -9.29
C LYS A 207 22.76 8.87 -10.00
N ARG A 208 23.12 7.85 -10.78
CA ARG A 208 22.14 7.01 -11.47
C ARG A 208 21.56 5.91 -10.58
N THR A 209 21.45 6.14 -9.27
CA THR A 209 20.78 5.18 -8.40
C THR A 209 19.25 5.31 -8.54
N THR A 210 18.52 4.22 -8.25
CA THR A 210 17.04 4.24 -8.26
C THR A 210 16.48 5.33 -7.34
N SER A 211 17.10 5.51 -6.18
CA SER A 211 16.69 6.50 -5.17
C SER A 211 16.97 7.93 -5.63
N ASP A 212 18.16 8.21 -6.16
CA ASP A 212 18.51 9.54 -6.67
C ASP A 212 17.64 9.93 -7.86
N THR A 213 17.38 8.97 -8.76
CA THR A 213 16.47 9.18 -9.89
C THR A 213 15.05 9.51 -9.41
N ALA A 214 14.54 8.79 -8.41
CA ALA A 214 13.24 9.08 -7.83
C ALA A 214 13.17 10.46 -7.18
N LEU A 215 14.20 10.86 -6.42
CA LEU A 215 14.29 12.19 -5.81
C LEU A 215 14.32 13.30 -6.86
N GLU A 216 15.04 13.11 -7.95
CA GLU A 216 15.07 14.07 -9.05
C GLU A 216 13.70 14.17 -9.74
N LEU A 217 13.00 13.05 -9.95
CA LEU A 217 11.64 13.07 -10.49
C LEU A 217 10.65 13.77 -9.55
N ILE A 218 10.78 13.59 -8.24
CA ILE A 218 9.97 14.30 -7.23
C ILE A 218 10.26 15.80 -7.28
N ARG A 219 11.54 16.20 -7.35
CA ARG A 219 11.96 17.60 -7.48
C ARG A 219 11.33 18.26 -8.71
N ARG A 220 11.23 17.53 -9.82
CA ARG A 220 10.59 17.97 -11.07
C ARG A 220 9.05 17.79 -11.08
N LYS A 221 8.45 17.36 -9.97
CA LYS A 221 7.00 17.08 -9.82
C LYS A 221 6.44 16.06 -10.82
N LEU A 222 7.30 15.16 -11.31
CA LEU A 222 6.93 14.07 -12.23
C LEU A 222 6.49 12.81 -11.47
N LEU A 223 6.92 12.68 -10.21
CA LEU A 223 6.61 11.58 -9.31
C LEU A 223 6.10 12.15 -7.97
N ARG A 224 5.19 11.43 -7.30
CA ARG A 224 4.72 11.81 -5.96
C ARG A 224 5.79 11.51 -4.89
N PRO A 225 5.87 12.29 -3.80
CA PRO A 225 6.86 12.09 -2.75
C PRO A 225 6.75 10.74 -2.03
N GLU A 226 5.54 10.18 -1.93
CA GLU A 226 5.25 8.88 -1.31
C GLU A 226 6.10 7.74 -1.90
N TYR A 227 6.39 7.80 -3.21
CA TYR A 227 7.15 6.75 -3.89
C TYR A 227 8.61 6.66 -3.41
N ALA A 228 9.21 7.73 -2.89
CA ALA A 228 10.56 7.67 -2.31
C ALA A 228 10.58 6.82 -1.03
N THR A 229 9.54 6.95 -0.19
CA THR A 229 9.38 6.14 1.00
C THR A 229 9.19 4.67 0.64
N ILE A 230 8.34 4.37 -0.36
CA ILE A 230 8.10 3.01 -0.82
C ILE A 230 9.38 2.39 -1.42
N LEU A 231 10.15 3.15 -2.23
CA LEU A 231 11.42 2.68 -2.78
C LEU A 231 12.45 2.36 -1.70
N THR A 232 12.54 3.19 -0.67
CA THR A 232 13.42 2.95 0.48
C THR A 232 13.01 1.67 1.21
N GLY A 233 11.72 1.46 1.41
CA GLY A 233 11.16 0.22 1.97
C GLY A 233 11.47 -1.02 1.13
N LEU A 234 11.29 -0.95 -0.19
CA LEU A 234 11.64 -2.02 -1.11
C LEU A 234 13.15 -2.31 -1.10
N GLN A 235 13.99 -1.28 -1.04
CA GLN A 235 15.44 -1.47 -0.99
C GLN A 235 15.87 -2.17 0.32
N ALA A 236 15.28 -1.78 1.44
CA ALA A 236 15.49 -2.43 2.73
C ALA A 236 15.02 -3.89 2.69
N LEU A 237 13.80 -4.14 2.20
CA LEU A 237 13.23 -5.47 2.09
C LEU A 237 14.03 -6.37 1.13
N ARG A 238 14.54 -5.84 0.02
CA ARG A 238 15.45 -6.58 -0.87
C ARG A 238 16.72 -6.99 -0.14
N ARG A 239 17.32 -6.06 0.62
CA ARG A 239 18.53 -6.34 1.40
C ARG A 239 18.27 -7.45 2.40
N GLU A 240 17.14 -7.38 3.12
CA GLU A 240 16.72 -8.42 4.05
C GLU A 240 16.53 -9.76 3.33
N ILE A 241 15.77 -9.81 2.24
CA ILE A 241 15.54 -11.04 1.46
C ILE A 241 16.85 -11.67 0.93
N LEU A 242 17.81 -10.85 0.49
CA LEU A 242 19.06 -11.33 -0.10
C LEU A 242 20.08 -11.81 0.95
N HIS A 243 19.99 -11.30 2.18
CA HIS A 243 20.94 -11.60 3.25
C HIS A 243 20.33 -12.42 4.40
N ALA A 244 19.04 -12.69 4.39
CA ALA A 244 18.39 -13.55 5.37
C ALA A 244 18.87 -15.00 5.22
N ASP A 245 19.12 -15.65 6.35
CA ASP A 245 19.42 -17.09 6.41
C ASP A 245 18.18 -17.94 6.11
N GLU A 246 16.99 -17.39 6.37
CA GLU A 246 15.70 -18.00 6.07
C GLU A 246 15.10 -17.44 4.78
N PRO A 247 14.50 -18.28 3.91
CA PRO A 247 13.85 -17.81 2.70
C PRO A 247 12.61 -16.96 3.05
N PRO A 248 12.32 -15.89 2.29
CA PRO A 248 11.14 -15.09 2.54
C PRO A 248 9.85 -15.90 2.33
N THR A 249 8.79 -15.52 3.04
CA THR A 249 7.47 -16.10 2.79
C THR A 249 6.98 -15.74 1.39
N VAL A 250 6.15 -16.61 0.80
CA VAL A 250 5.59 -16.41 -0.55
C VAL A 250 4.81 -15.10 -0.65
N GLU A 251 4.08 -14.75 0.41
CA GLU A 251 3.31 -13.50 0.50
C GLU A 251 4.21 -12.26 0.45
N VAL A 252 5.32 -12.26 1.21
CA VAL A 252 6.29 -11.15 1.21
C VAL A 252 6.93 -10.99 -0.18
N ALA A 253 7.32 -12.10 -0.82
CA ALA A 253 7.88 -12.07 -2.17
C ALA A 253 6.86 -11.56 -3.20
N ALA A 254 5.60 -11.98 -3.11
CA ALA A 254 4.52 -11.52 -4.00
C ALA A 254 4.25 -10.01 -3.84
N ASN A 255 4.17 -9.52 -2.60
CA ASN A 255 3.97 -8.10 -2.32
C ASN A 255 5.15 -7.25 -2.82
N PHE A 256 6.38 -7.74 -2.64
CA PHE A 256 7.57 -7.09 -3.19
C PHE A 256 7.48 -6.95 -4.71
N VAL A 257 7.16 -8.04 -5.42
CA VAL A 257 7.09 -8.06 -6.89
C VAL A 257 6.00 -7.12 -7.40
N SER A 258 4.82 -7.15 -6.79
CA SER A 258 3.70 -6.27 -7.15
C SER A 258 4.07 -4.81 -6.95
N THR A 259 4.58 -4.45 -5.78
CA THR A 259 4.97 -3.07 -5.45
C THR A 259 6.08 -2.56 -6.36
N ALA A 260 7.11 -3.37 -6.63
CA ALA A 260 8.18 -3.00 -7.57
C ALA A 260 7.64 -2.79 -9.00
N ALA A 261 6.68 -3.60 -9.45
CA ALA A 261 6.05 -3.44 -10.76
C ALA A 261 5.23 -2.13 -10.86
N ILE A 262 4.49 -1.76 -9.82
CA ILE A 262 3.73 -0.50 -9.76
C ILE A 262 4.69 0.69 -9.89
N ILE A 263 5.79 0.70 -9.15
CA ILE A 263 6.76 1.81 -9.21
C ILE A 263 7.44 1.86 -10.57
N ALA A 264 7.82 0.72 -11.14
CA ALA A 264 8.40 0.66 -12.49
C ALA A 264 7.47 1.28 -13.54
N GLU A 265 6.16 1.03 -13.44
CA GLU A 265 5.16 1.66 -14.31
C GLU A 265 5.11 3.20 -14.12
N GLN A 266 5.29 3.70 -12.89
CA GLN A 266 5.37 5.14 -12.64
C GLN A 266 6.64 5.76 -13.23
N PHE A 267 7.78 5.07 -13.22
CA PHE A 267 8.97 5.51 -13.95
C PHE A 267 8.71 5.56 -15.46
N THR A 268 8.06 4.56 -16.05
CA THR A 268 7.68 4.58 -17.47
C THR A 268 6.71 5.72 -17.80
N LYS A 269 5.74 6.02 -16.92
CA LYS A 269 4.84 7.18 -17.07
C LYS A 269 5.57 8.51 -16.91
N ALA A 270 6.53 8.62 -16.01
CA ALA A 270 7.36 9.80 -15.85
C ALA A 270 8.24 10.01 -17.10
N ARG A 271 8.79 8.93 -17.64
CA ARG A 271 9.60 8.92 -18.86
C ARG A 271 8.88 9.56 -20.05
N SER A 272 7.62 9.22 -20.27
CA SER A 272 6.84 9.79 -21.40
C SER A 272 6.49 11.27 -21.22
N ARG A 273 6.56 11.80 -19.99
CA ARG A 273 6.34 13.22 -19.68
C ARG A 273 7.61 14.06 -19.80
N ILE A 274 8.78 13.44 -19.69
CA ILE A 274 10.05 14.09 -19.99
C ILE A 274 10.07 14.31 -21.49
N LYS A 275 9.77 15.54 -21.92
CA LYS A 275 10.11 15.94 -23.28
C LYS A 275 11.60 15.72 -23.40
N PRO A 276 12.09 15.02 -24.45
CA PRO A 276 13.50 15.08 -24.74
C PRO A 276 13.75 16.57 -24.93
N GLU A 277 14.36 17.20 -23.93
CA GLU A 277 15.05 18.45 -24.18
C GLU A 277 15.97 18.02 -25.30
N THR A 278 15.67 18.50 -26.50
CA THR A 278 16.59 18.49 -27.60
C THR A 278 17.75 19.30 -27.04
N HIS A 279 18.61 18.64 -26.28
CA HIS A 279 20.01 18.94 -26.22
C HIS A 279 20.43 18.78 -27.67
N LEU A 280 20.15 19.85 -28.43
CA LEU A 280 21.06 20.42 -29.39
C LEU A 280 22.33 20.57 -28.57
N HIS A 281 23.03 19.43 -28.46
CA HIS A 281 24.40 19.39 -28.09
C HIS A 281 25.02 20.12 -29.26
N ASP A 282 25.06 21.46 -29.16
CA ASP A 282 25.99 22.24 -29.93
C ASP A 282 27.30 21.50 -29.70
N PRO A 283 27.84 20.82 -30.74
CA PRO A 283 29.01 19.99 -30.56
C PRO A 283 30.05 20.92 -29.99
N HIS A 284 30.36 20.73 -28.71
CA HIS A 284 31.32 21.56 -28.01
C HIS A 284 32.56 21.50 -28.89
N PRO A 285 33.00 22.63 -29.49
CA PRO A 285 34.01 22.60 -30.53
C PRO A 285 35.19 21.86 -29.95
N ALA A 286 35.56 20.76 -30.62
CA ALA A 286 36.63 19.88 -30.20
C ALA A 286 37.78 20.76 -29.73
N THR A 287 38.09 20.69 -28.43
CA THR A 287 39.26 21.37 -27.90
C THR A 287 40.47 20.68 -28.52
N GLU A 288 40.94 21.25 -29.64
CA GLU A 288 42.30 21.12 -30.16
C GLU A 288 43.28 21.51 -29.03
N SER A 289 43.55 20.59 -28.11
CA SER A 289 44.43 20.86 -26.97
C SER A 289 45.17 19.59 -26.55
N THR A 290 45.74 18.85 -27.50
CA THR A 290 46.73 17.81 -27.17
C THR A 290 47.74 17.66 -28.30
N GLY A 291 48.55 18.70 -28.51
CA GLY A 291 49.63 18.66 -29.51
C GLY A 291 50.88 19.47 -29.20
N LYS A 292 50.97 20.16 -28.04
CA LYS A 292 52.08 21.11 -27.80
C LYS A 292 52.93 20.88 -26.56
N GLN A 293 52.66 19.89 -25.72
CA GLN A 293 53.38 19.71 -24.45
C GLN A 293 54.53 18.70 -24.49
N ASP A 294 54.65 17.87 -25.53
CA ASP A 294 55.73 16.88 -25.62
C ASP A 294 57.03 17.39 -26.27
N ARG A 295 57.12 18.69 -26.61
CA ARG A 295 58.33 19.24 -27.26
C ARG A 295 59.34 19.91 -26.32
N GLU A 296 58.99 20.16 -25.06
CA GLU A 296 59.89 20.84 -24.10
C GLU A 296 60.72 19.88 -23.22
N ARG A 297 60.43 18.58 -23.17
CA ARG A 297 61.22 17.62 -22.37
C ARG A 297 62.47 17.06 -23.04
N ALA A 298 62.67 17.31 -24.34
CA ALA A 298 63.85 16.83 -25.07
C ALA A 298 65.05 17.80 -25.06
N SER A 299 64.96 18.98 -24.42
CA SER A 299 65.99 20.04 -24.53
C SER A 299 66.85 20.27 -23.28
N SER A 300 66.65 19.55 -22.17
CA SER A 300 67.37 19.84 -20.90
C SER A 300 68.37 18.76 -20.46
N GLY A 301 68.92 17.98 -21.41
CA GLY A 301 69.84 16.88 -21.13
C GLY A 301 71.24 17.04 -21.73
N GLU A 302 71.85 18.22 -21.67
CA GLU A 302 73.24 18.41 -22.11
C GLU A 302 73.95 19.45 -21.24
N ALA A 303 74.53 19.01 -20.13
CA ALA A 303 75.73 19.57 -19.48
C ALA A 303 75.92 18.97 -18.08
N ALA A 304 76.93 18.09 -17.92
CA ALA A 304 77.91 18.10 -16.83
C ALA A 304 78.64 16.74 -16.76
N THR A 305 79.93 16.82 -17.09
CA THR A 305 81.11 16.10 -16.51
C THR A 305 80.87 14.98 -15.51
#